data_AF-A0A1C3XHR7-F1
#
_entry.id   AF-A0A1C3XHR7-F1
#
_cell.length_a   1.000
_cell.length_b   1.000
_cell.length_c   1.000
_cell.angle_alpha   90.00
_cell.angle_beta   90.00
_cell.angle_gamma   90.00
#
_symmetry.space_group_name_H-M   'P 1'
#
loop_
_entity.id
_entity.type
_entity.pdbx_description
1 polymer ?
#
loop_
_entity_poly.entity_id
_entity_poly.type
_entity_poly.pdbx_seq_one_letter_code
_entity_poly.pdbx_strand_id
1 'polypeptide(L)'
;MILTPKNWKSFQHYKDRAPAWIKLHKGLLDDFEFSRLPVASKALAPMLWLLASEYEDGRIDATLDKLAFRLHMTRGDLANALSPLIDGGFFDASEPLADGKQEAIPEKEEEREIEGEKRKNSRAASPSSEDFENLRRVYPRRKGNYGWAKAEKKFNSLVKTGVDPKAILAAARQLAETLRSKIGTEYVPMPASWLNSEDFTEIAVAAFAPAELPGFYVKFGSEEQDAWDAYRKAREGKPYPRDGKGGWHQPSRWPPGYESNIIADVQKLTSGAS
;
A
#
# COMPACT_ATOMS: atom_id res chain seq x y z
N MET A 1 -9.26 -23.24 23.22
CA MET A 1 -8.94 -22.25 22.18
C MET A 1 -7.66 -21.52 22.54
N ILE A 2 -6.73 -21.46 21.59
CA ILE A 2 -5.48 -20.71 21.72
C ILE A 2 -5.53 -19.56 20.71
N LEU A 3 -5.36 -18.34 21.21
CA LEU A 3 -5.28 -17.11 20.42
C LEU A 3 -3.94 -16.43 20.66
N THR A 4 -3.25 -16.03 19.61
CA THR A 4 -1.99 -15.28 19.74
C THR A 4 -2.03 -14.05 18.84
N PRO A 5 -1.82 -12.83 19.36
CA PRO A 5 -1.67 -11.64 18.53
C PRO A 5 -0.49 -11.78 17.58
N LYS A 6 -0.71 -11.43 16.32
CA LYS A 6 0.38 -11.42 15.34
C LYS A 6 1.45 -10.40 15.75
N ASN A 7 2.71 -10.78 15.55
CA ASN A 7 3.87 -9.96 15.89
C ASN A 7 3.91 -9.55 17.37
N TRP A 8 3.41 -10.37 18.31
CA TRP A 8 3.37 -10.04 19.74
C TRP A 8 4.66 -9.41 20.30
N LYS A 9 5.83 -9.90 19.85
CA LYS A 9 7.15 -9.37 20.24
C LYS A 9 7.37 -7.88 19.93
N SER A 10 6.62 -7.26 19.00
CA SER A 10 6.70 -5.81 18.75
C SER A 10 5.83 -4.99 19.69
N PHE A 11 4.81 -5.59 20.29
CA PHE A 11 3.92 -4.92 21.25
C PHE A 11 4.61 -4.70 22.60
N GLN A 12 5.72 -5.40 22.88
CA GLN A 12 6.36 -5.32 24.18
C GLN A 12 7.86 -5.64 24.20
N HIS A 13 8.57 -5.11 25.21
CA HIS A 13 9.98 -5.38 25.48
C HIS A 13 10.24 -6.41 26.61
N TYR A 14 9.31 -6.53 27.58
CA TYR A 14 9.43 -7.49 28.68
C TYR A 14 9.31 -8.93 28.19
N LYS A 15 10.15 -9.82 28.76
CA LYS A 15 10.21 -11.25 28.43
C LYS A 15 9.67 -12.16 29.55
N ASP A 16 9.76 -11.71 30.81
CA ASP A 16 9.54 -12.57 31.99
C ASP A 16 8.57 -11.95 33.02
N ARG A 17 7.58 -11.16 32.55
CA ARG A 17 6.58 -10.51 33.42
C ARG A 17 5.25 -10.34 32.69
N ALA A 18 4.15 -10.34 33.46
CA ALA A 18 2.85 -9.82 33.05
C ALA A 18 2.88 -8.27 33.11
N PRO A 19 3.13 -7.57 31.99
CA PRO A 19 3.17 -6.10 31.94
C PRO A 19 1.86 -5.45 32.34
N ALA A 20 1.95 -4.23 32.88
CA ALA A 20 0.77 -3.38 33.09
C ALA A 20 0.30 -2.63 31.82
N TRP A 21 1.08 -2.68 30.72
CA TRP A 21 0.80 -1.93 29.49
C TRP A 21 1.46 -2.58 28.27
N ILE A 22 0.89 -2.33 27.08
CA ILE A 22 1.44 -2.75 25.78
C ILE A 22 1.62 -1.53 24.85
N LYS A 23 2.49 -1.63 23.84
CA LYS A 23 2.66 -0.61 22.80
C LYS A 23 1.59 -0.76 21.73
N LEU A 24 0.76 0.26 21.56
CA LEU A 24 -0.09 0.40 20.40
C LEU A 24 0.63 1.26 19.34
N HIS A 25 0.88 0.68 18.17
CA HIS A 25 1.66 1.34 17.12
C HIS A 25 0.76 2.19 16.22
N LYS A 26 1.14 3.44 15.96
CA LYS A 26 0.37 4.36 15.09
C LYS A 26 0.16 3.82 13.66
N GLY A 27 1.07 2.97 13.17
CA GLY A 27 0.98 2.36 11.84
C GLY A 27 -0.24 1.46 11.67
N LEU A 28 -0.94 1.12 12.77
CA LEU A 28 -2.25 0.48 12.71
C LEU A 28 -3.28 1.33 11.96
N LEU A 29 -3.16 2.66 12.01
CA LEU A 29 -4.04 3.59 11.28
C LEU A 29 -3.80 3.57 9.76
N ASP A 30 -2.59 3.20 9.34
CA ASP A 30 -2.21 3.07 7.94
C ASP A 30 -2.46 1.65 7.39
N ASP A 31 -2.84 0.71 8.26
CA ASP A 31 -3.17 -0.67 7.89
C ASP A 31 -4.58 -0.71 7.24
N PHE A 32 -4.58 -0.89 5.92
CA PHE A 32 -5.79 -0.98 5.12
C PHE A 32 -6.69 -2.16 5.53
N GLU A 33 -6.10 -3.31 5.85
CA GLU A 33 -6.87 -4.50 6.25
C GLU A 33 -7.50 -4.27 7.62
N PHE A 34 -6.77 -3.64 8.55
CA PHE A 34 -7.32 -3.29 9.86
C PHE A 34 -8.46 -2.29 9.72
N SER A 35 -8.31 -1.27 8.87
CA SER A 35 -9.30 -0.22 8.66
C SER A 35 -10.62 -0.74 8.11
N ARG A 36 -10.57 -1.80 7.29
CA ARG A 36 -11.74 -2.46 6.68
C ARG A 36 -12.50 -3.40 7.61
N LEU A 37 -11.93 -3.74 8.77
CA LEU A 37 -12.61 -4.61 9.72
C LEU A 37 -13.94 -3.98 10.21
N PRO A 38 -14.94 -4.80 10.53
CA PRO A 38 -16.15 -4.35 11.21
C PRO A 38 -15.81 -3.58 12.49
N VAL A 39 -16.65 -2.61 12.86
CA VAL A 39 -16.42 -1.76 14.05
C VAL A 39 -16.24 -2.60 15.32
N ALA A 40 -17.04 -3.66 15.47
CA ALA A 40 -16.93 -4.59 16.60
C ALA A 40 -15.55 -5.28 16.66
N SER A 41 -15.05 -5.76 15.51
CA SER A 41 -13.72 -6.38 15.41
C SER A 41 -12.59 -5.38 15.71
N LYS A 42 -12.69 -4.15 15.19
CA LYS A 42 -11.70 -3.08 15.47
C LYS A 42 -11.65 -2.71 16.94
N ALA A 43 -12.81 -2.63 17.60
CA ALA A 43 -12.90 -2.36 19.03
C ALA A 43 -12.38 -3.53 19.88
N LEU A 44 -12.62 -4.76 19.43
CA LEU A 44 -12.21 -5.99 20.13
C LEU A 44 -10.68 -6.21 20.12
N ALA A 45 -10.00 -5.85 19.02
CA ALA A 45 -8.56 -6.12 18.86
C ALA A 45 -7.68 -5.56 20.01
N PRO A 46 -7.78 -4.27 20.40
CA PRO A 46 -7.02 -3.75 21.54
C PRO A 46 -7.32 -4.44 22.86
N MET A 47 -8.56 -4.88 23.09
CA MET A 47 -8.94 -5.58 24.32
C MET A 47 -8.27 -6.96 24.38
N LEU A 48 -8.25 -7.68 23.27
CA LEU A 48 -7.57 -8.97 23.16
C LEU A 48 -6.04 -8.82 23.25
N TRP A 49 -5.45 -7.74 22.72
CA TRP A 49 -4.01 -7.49 22.91
C TRP A 49 -3.64 -7.21 24.36
N LEU A 50 -4.48 -6.46 25.08
CA LEU A 50 -4.31 -6.27 26.52
C LEU A 50 -4.43 -7.60 27.26
N LEU A 51 -5.41 -8.43 26.90
CA LEU A 51 -5.57 -9.74 27.52
C LEU A 51 -4.37 -10.66 27.26
N ALA A 52 -3.80 -10.62 26.05
CA ALA A 52 -2.57 -11.34 25.73
C ALA A 52 -1.41 -10.94 26.64
N SER A 53 -1.40 -9.72 27.17
CA SER A 53 -0.36 -9.23 28.08
C SER A 53 -0.38 -9.89 29.45
N GLU A 54 -1.44 -10.61 29.82
CA GLU A 54 -1.46 -11.44 31.03
C GLU A 54 -0.65 -12.74 30.86
N TYR A 55 -0.30 -13.10 29.62
CA TYR A 55 0.42 -14.34 29.28
C TYR A 55 1.85 -14.04 28.83
N GLU A 56 2.83 -14.83 29.28
CA GLU A 56 4.26 -14.59 29.01
C GLU A 56 4.57 -14.50 27.50
N ASP A 57 3.99 -15.39 26.70
CA ASP A 57 4.20 -15.43 25.24
C ASP A 57 3.12 -14.70 24.43
N GLY A 58 2.17 -13.99 25.08
CA GLY A 58 1.01 -13.42 24.40
C GLY A 58 0.00 -14.46 23.95
N ARG A 59 0.20 -15.72 24.34
CA ARG A 59 -0.63 -16.87 23.99
C ARG A 59 -1.78 -16.96 24.98
N ILE A 60 -2.93 -16.45 24.57
CA ILE A 60 -4.17 -16.55 25.33
C ILE A 60 -4.65 -18.00 25.25
N ASP A 61 -4.60 -18.70 26.39
CA ASP A 61 -5.19 -20.03 26.56
C ASP A 61 -6.46 -19.92 27.41
N ALA A 62 -7.56 -19.58 26.74
CA ALA A 62 -8.85 -19.38 27.38
C ALA A 62 -9.99 -19.92 26.51
N THR A 63 -11.04 -20.42 27.17
CA THR A 63 -12.27 -20.81 26.47
C THR A 63 -13.03 -19.57 26.01
N LEU A 64 -13.82 -19.71 24.94
CA LEU A 64 -14.62 -18.62 24.39
C LEU A 64 -15.58 -18.03 25.45
N ASP A 65 -16.14 -18.86 26.33
CA ASP A 65 -17.00 -18.40 27.44
C ASP A 65 -16.24 -17.55 28.47
N LYS A 66 -14.98 -17.88 28.78
CA LYS A 66 -14.15 -17.10 29.71
C LYS A 66 -13.78 -15.74 29.10
N LEU A 67 -13.49 -15.73 27.80
CA LEU A 67 -13.23 -14.50 27.05
C LEU A 67 -14.48 -13.61 26.98
N ALA A 68 -15.63 -14.20 26.66
CA ALA A 68 -16.92 -13.50 26.59
C ALA A 68 -17.26 -12.84 27.93
N PHE A 69 -17.11 -13.58 29.04
CA PHE A 69 -17.28 -13.04 30.39
C PHE A 69 -16.32 -11.87 30.66
N ARG A 70 -15.02 -12.04 30.35
CA ARG A 70 -13.98 -11.04 30.66
C ARG A 70 -14.13 -9.75 29.85
N LEU A 71 -14.61 -9.87 28.62
CA LEU A 71 -14.80 -8.76 27.68
C LEU A 71 -16.21 -8.16 27.76
N HIS A 72 -17.07 -8.71 28.64
CA HIS A 72 -18.46 -8.29 28.80
C HIS A 72 -19.27 -8.37 27.50
N MET A 73 -19.04 -9.43 26.71
CA MET A 73 -19.73 -9.70 25.45
C MET A 73 -20.51 -11.00 25.53
N THR A 74 -21.53 -11.16 24.70
CA THR A 74 -22.16 -12.48 24.51
C THR A 74 -21.21 -13.40 23.77
N ARG A 75 -21.35 -14.72 23.95
CA ARG A 75 -20.55 -15.71 23.21
C ARG A 75 -20.69 -15.54 21.70
N GLY A 76 -21.89 -15.24 21.20
CA GLY A 76 -22.18 -15.03 19.79
C GLY A 76 -21.51 -13.77 19.23
N ASP A 77 -21.63 -12.64 19.92
CA ASP A 77 -21.01 -11.37 19.50
C ASP A 77 -19.49 -11.47 19.48
N LEU A 78 -18.91 -12.13 20.49
CA LEU A 78 -17.47 -12.38 20.53
C LEU A 78 -17.03 -13.24 19.34
N ALA A 79 -17.73 -14.33 19.05
CA ALA A 79 -17.40 -15.19 17.91
C ALA A 79 -17.48 -14.42 16.58
N ASN A 80 -18.54 -13.64 16.38
CA ASN A 80 -18.76 -12.83 15.18
C ASN A 80 -17.69 -11.74 15.02
N ALA A 81 -17.30 -11.08 16.11
CA ALA A 81 -16.26 -10.05 16.08
C ALA A 81 -14.85 -10.64 15.93
N LEU A 82 -14.64 -11.88 16.37
CA LEU A 82 -13.34 -12.56 16.32
C LEU A 82 -13.04 -13.17 14.95
N SER A 83 -14.04 -13.64 14.19
CA SER A 83 -13.80 -14.23 12.86
C SER A 83 -13.04 -13.27 11.91
N PRO A 84 -13.46 -11.99 11.73
CA PRO A 84 -12.74 -11.06 10.85
C PRO A 84 -11.31 -10.77 11.32
N LEU A 85 -11.03 -10.86 12.62
CA LEU A 85 -9.69 -10.66 13.17
C LEU A 85 -8.75 -11.83 12.84
N ILE A 86 -9.28 -13.05 12.83
CA ILE A 86 -8.53 -14.25 12.43
C ILE A 86 -8.35 -14.26 10.92
N ASP A 87 -9.42 -13.99 10.16
CA ASP A 87 -9.39 -13.98 8.68
C ASP A 87 -8.49 -12.88 8.13
N GLY A 88 -8.48 -11.71 8.76
CA GLY A 88 -7.56 -10.61 8.48
C GLY A 88 -6.11 -10.86 8.94
N GLY A 89 -5.86 -11.99 9.61
CA GLY A 89 -4.54 -12.38 10.08
C GLY A 89 -3.97 -11.49 11.18
N PHE A 90 -4.83 -10.90 12.03
CA PHE A 90 -4.43 -10.15 13.22
C PHE A 90 -4.21 -11.07 14.43
N PHE A 91 -4.84 -12.25 14.43
CA PHE A 91 -4.67 -13.30 15.42
C PHE A 91 -4.45 -14.65 14.75
N ASP A 92 -3.53 -15.44 15.31
CA ASP A 92 -3.38 -16.85 14.99
C ASP A 92 -4.25 -17.68 15.95
N ALA A 93 -5.20 -18.44 15.40
CA ALA A 93 -6.06 -19.34 16.16
C ALA A 93 -5.69 -20.80 15.87
N SER A 94 -5.43 -21.60 16.92
CA SER A 94 -5.06 -23.02 16.75
C SER A 94 -6.26 -23.98 16.70
N GLU A 95 -7.48 -23.51 16.99
CA GLU A 95 -8.72 -24.29 16.93
C GLU A 95 -9.79 -23.55 16.12
N PRO A 96 -10.55 -24.24 15.25
CA PRO A 96 -11.63 -23.63 14.48
C PRO A 96 -12.80 -23.21 15.38
N LEU A 97 -13.25 -21.96 15.23
CA LEU A 97 -14.47 -21.42 15.81
C LEU A 97 -15.70 -22.03 15.10
N ALA A 98 -16.09 -23.26 15.43
CA ALA A 98 -17.30 -23.87 14.88
C ALA A 98 -18.26 -24.35 15.98
N ASP A 99 -19.30 -23.54 16.19
CA ASP A 99 -20.74 -23.90 16.21
C ASP A 99 -21.43 -22.52 16.23
N GLY A 100 -22.15 -22.07 15.21
CA GLY A 100 -23.33 -22.68 14.60
C GLY A 100 -24.49 -21.67 14.75
N LYS A 101 -24.87 -21.01 13.65
CA LYS A 101 -26.07 -20.20 13.35
C LYS A 101 -26.90 -19.61 14.51
N GLN A 102 -27.12 -18.30 14.49
CA GLN A 102 -28.47 -17.73 14.71
C GLN A 102 -28.72 -16.57 13.74
N GLU A 103 -29.79 -16.72 12.95
CA GLU A 103 -30.42 -15.70 12.13
C GLU A 103 -31.16 -14.69 13.01
N ALA A 104 -31.09 -13.41 12.64
CA ALA A 104 -32.18 -12.45 12.83
C ALA A 104 -32.02 -11.23 11.87
N ILE A 105 -32.48 -11.41 10.62
CA ILE A 105 -33.32 -10.57 9.72
C ILE A 105 -33.09 -9.01 9.59
N PRO A 106 -33.56 -8.35 8.51
CA PRO A 106 -32.68 -7.84 7.44
C PRO A 106 -32.90 -6.34 7.10
N GLU A 107 -32.00 -5.71 6.36
CA GLU A 107 -32.39 -4.69 5.38
C GLU A 107 -31.66 -4.91 4.04
N LYS A 108 -32.36 -4.50 2.99
CA LYS A 108 -32.46 -5.09 1.66
C LYS A 108 -31.78 -4.20 0.62
N GLU A 109 -31.51 -4.81 -0.54
CA GLU A 109 -31.13 -4.27 -1.86
C GLU A 109 -29.64 -4.38 -2.19
N GLU A 110 -29.21 -4.88 -3.35
CA GLU A 110 -29.80 -5.76 -4.37
C GLU A 110 -28.59 -6.27 -5.19
N GLU A 111 -28.50 -7.60 -5.29
CA GLU A 111 -27.86 -8.46 -6.29
C GLU A 111 -26.80 -7.91 -7.26
N ARG A 112 -25.61 -8.54 -7.26
CA ARG A 112 -25.28 -9.55 -8.29
C ARG A 112 -24.00 -10.32 -7.96
N GLU A 113 -24.20 -11.60 -7.65
CA GLU A 113 -23.18 -12.63 -7.70
C GLU A 113 -22.84 -12.96 -9.16
N ILE A 114 -21.57 -13.21 -9.44
CA ILE A 114 -21.18 -14.34 -10.30
C ILE A 114 -20.09 -15.10 -9.56
N GLU A 115 -20.51 -16.21 -8.97
CA GLU A 115 -19.70 -17.32 -8.49
C GLU A 115 -19.10 -18.08 -9.69
N GLY A 116 -17.88 -18.58 -9.55
CA GLY A 116 -17.20 -19.35 -10.59
C GLY A 116 -15.98 -20.07 -10.04
N GLU A 117 -16.21 -21.28 -9.54
CA GLU A 117 -15.27 -22.19 -8.90
C GLU A 117 -14.00 -22.57 -9.71
N LYS A 118 -12.97 -22.92 -8.94
CA LYS A 118 -11.80 -23.77 -9.22
C LYS A 118 -11.79 -24.49 -10.58
N ARG A 119 -10.69 -24.34 -11.34
CA ARG A 119 -10.03 -25.48 -12.02
C ARG A 119 -8.51 -25.38 -12.02
N LYS A 120 -7.89 -26.53 -11.76
CA LYS A 120 -6.47 -26.82 -11.90
C LYS A 120 -6.03 -26.79 -13.36
N ASN A 121 -4.78 -26.33 -13.52
CA ASN A 121 -3.75 -26.81 -14.43
C ASN A 121 -3.56 -26.15 -15.82
N SER A 122 -2.28 -26.11 -16.17
CA SER A 122 -1.62 -25.92 -17.47
C SER A 122 -1.64 -24.54 -18.16
N ARG A 123 -0.53 -23.82 -17.91
CA ARG A 123 0.43 -23.28 -18.88
C ARG A 123 -0.14 -22.45 -20.04
N ALA A 124 -0.10 -21.13 -19.85
CA ALA A 124 0.18 -20.15 -20.89
C ALA A 124 1.23 -19.18 -20.32
N ALA A 125 2.28 -18.91 -21.08
CA ALA A 125 3.40 -18.07 -20.67
C ALA A 125 2.91 -16.64 -20.36
N SER A 126 2.89 -16.28 -19.09
CA SER A 126 2.71 -14.89 -18.66
C SER A 126 4.04 -14.15 -18.85
N PRO A 127 4.05 -12.93 -19.40
CA PRO A 127 5.27 -12.13 -19.56
C PRO A 127 6.07 -11.91 -18.26
N SER A 128 5.43 -12.10 -17.09
CA SER A 128 6.06 -11.86 -15.79
C SER A 128 7.10 -12.90 -15.36
N SER A 129 7.22 -14.04 -16.07
CA SER A 129 8.28 -15.03 -15.78
C SER A 129 9.66 -14.51 -16.18
N GLU A 130 9.80 -13.94 -17.38
CA GLU A 130 11.11 -13.49 -17.88
C GLU A 130 11.62 -12.29 -17.08
N ASP A 131 10.76 -11.32 -16.77
CA ASP A 131 11.13 -10.16 -15.98
C ASP A 131 11.52 -10.55 -14.54
N PHE A 132 10.83 -11.50 -13.94
CA PHE A 132 11.18 -12.01 -12.62
C PHE A 132 12.47 -12.84 -12.66
N GLU A 133 12.72 -13.61 -13.71
CA GLU A 133 14.02 -14.28 -13.91
C GLU A 133 15.16 -13.28 -14.09
N ASN A 134 14.93 -12.20 -14.82
CA ASN A 134 15.88 -11.10 -14.97
C ASN A 134 16.18 -10.47 -13.61
N LEU A 135 15.19 -10.33 -12.73
CA LEU A 135 15.41 -9.87 -11.36
C LEU A 135 16.30 -10.84 -10.60
N ARG A 136 16.06 -12.16 -10.70
CA ARG A 136 16.90 -13.17 -10.03
C ARG A 136 18.36 -13.16 -10.51
N ARG A 137 18.60 -12.83 -11.79
CA ARG A 137 19.95 -12.72 -12.38
C ARG A 137 20.69 -11.47 -11.91
N VAL A 138 19.95 -10.37 -11.74
CA VAL A 138 20.50 -9.05 -11.40
C VAL A 138 20.68 -8.86 -9.89
N TYR A 139 19.86 -9.53 -9.07
CA TYR A 139 19.88 -9.35 -7.62
C TYR A 139 21.24 -9.73 -7.00
N PRO A 140 21.78 -8.94 -6.06
CA PRO A 140 23.07 -9.22 -5.44
C PRO A 140 23.09 -10.59 -4.73
N ARG A 141 24.21 -11.32 -4.86
CA ARG A 141 24.37 -12.63 -4.23
C ARG A 141 24.47 -12.47 -2.71
N ARG A 142 23.65 -13.24 -1.99
CA ARG A 142 23.54 -13.36 -0.54
C ARG A 142 24.02 -14.73 -0.06
N LYS A 143 24.52 -14.78 1.17
CA LYS A 143 24.76 -16.04 1.90
C LYS A 143 23.45 -16.58 2.49
N GLY A 144 23.09 -17.83 2.17
CA GLY A 144 21.89 -18.50 2.68
C GLY A 144 20.70 -18.47 1.72
N ASN A 145 19.48 -18.65 2.23
CA ASN A 145 18.28 -18.74 1.41
C ASN A 145 17.75 -17.34 1.00
N TYR A 146 17.20 -17.25 -0.20
CA TYR A 146 16.62 -16.03 -0.78
C TYR A 146 15.09 -15.97 -0.64
N GLY A 147 14.41 -17.11 -0.46
CA GLY A 147 12.94 -17.13 -0.34
C GLY A 147 12.21 -16.64 -1.60
N TRP A 148 12.72 -17.00 -2.78
CA TRP A 148 12.23 -16.49 -4.08
C TRP A 148 10.72 -16.60 -4.30
N ALA A 149 10.06 -17.63 -3.77
CA ALA A 149 8.60 -17.78 -3.88
C ALA A 149 7.81 -16.62 -3.24
N LYS A 150 8.32 -16.03 -2.15
CA LYS A 150 7.70 -14.84 -1.53
C LYS A 150 8.00 -13.58 -2.34
N ALA A 151 9.20 -13.50 -2.92
CA ALA A 151 9.62 -12.38 -3.76
C ALA A 151 8.84 -12.33 -5.08
N GLU A 152 8.54 -13.49 -5.67
CA GLU A 152 7.76 -13.61 -6.90
C GLU A 152 6.33 -13.08 -6.73
N LYS A 153 5.67 -13.50 -5.63
CA LYS A 153 4.32 -12.99 -5.29
C LYS A 153 4.32 -11.47 -5.13
N LYS A 154 5.37 -10.91 -4.52
CA LYS A 154 5.52 -9.46 -4.34
C LYS A 154 5.83 -8.74 -5.64
N PHE A 155 6.73 -9.27 -6.46
CA PHE A 155 7.03 -8.76 -7.79
C PHE A 155 5.77 -8.70 -8.66
N ASN A 156 5.03 -9.79 -8.74
CA ASN A 156 3.78 -9.84 -9.49
C ASN A 156 2.72 -8.87 -8.92
N SER A 157 2.67 -8.68 -7.60
CA SER A 157 1.80 -7.68 -6.99
C SER A 157 2.17 -6.26 -7.40
N LEU A 158 3.47 -5.93 -7.42
CA LEU A 158 3.95 -4.60 -7.82
C LEU A 158 3.65 -4.30 -9.30
N VAL A 159 3.90 -5.29 -10.17
CA VAL A 159 3.56 -5.17 -11.60
C VAL A 159 2.05 -5.02 -11.79
N LYS A 160 1.22 -5.74 -11.01
CA LYS A 160 -0.24 -5.59 -11.04
C LYS A 160 -0.72 -4.22 -10.56
N THR A 161 -0.01 -3.60 -9.62
CA THR A 161 -0.29 -2.22 -9.17
C THR A 161 0.19 -1.15 -10.15
N GLY A 162 0.83 -1.54 -11.26
CA GLY A 162 1.27 -0.62 -12.32
C GLY A 162 2.73 -0.20 -12.25
N VAL A 163 3.54 -0.82 -11.38
CA VAL A 163 5.00 -0.58 -11.36
C VAL A 163 5.63 -1.28 -12.55
N ASP A 164 6.34 -0.54 -13.39
CA ASP A 164 7.05 -1.11 -14.55
C ASP A 164 8.11 -2.13 -14.09
N PRO A 165 8.07 -3.39 -14.58
CA PRO A 165 9.11 -4.38 -14.32
C PRO A 165 10.54 -3.87 -14.53
N LYS A 166 10.76 -3.00 -15.53
CA LYS A 166 12.09 -2.42 -15.81
C LYS A 166 12.58 -1.52 -14.69
N ALA A 167 11.69 -0.79 -14.02
CA ALA A 167 12.05 0.05 -12.87
C ALA A 167 12.53 -0.82 -11.70
N ILE A 168 11.87 -1.97 -11.48
CA ILE A 168 12.27 -2.94 -10.46
C ILE A 168 13.66 -3.51 -10.76
N LEU A 169 13.94 -3.83 -12.02
CA LEU A 169 15.26 -4.29 -12.47
C LEU A 169 16.33 -3.22 -12.30
N ALA A 170 16.03 -1.96 -12.63
CA ALA A 170 16.96 -0.84 -12.45
C ALA A 170 17.30 -0.63 -10.97
N ALA A 171 16.29 -0.69 -10.09
CA ALA A 171 16.49 -0.59 -8.65
C ALA A 171 17.35 -1.75 -8.10
N ALA A 172 17.16 -2.97 -8.62
CA ALA A 172 17.97 -4.11 -8.21
C ALA A 172 19.44 -3.98 -8.64
N ARG A 173 19.72 -3.37 -9.79
CA ARG A 173 21.10 -3.05 -10.22
C ARG A 173 21.76 -2.04 -9.29
N GLN A 174 21.03 -0.98 -8.91
CA GLN A 174 21.52 0.02 -7.98
C GLN A 174 21.85 -0.60 -6.62
N LEU A 175 20.97 -1.47 -6.10
CA LEU A 175 21.23 -2.24 -4.88
C LEU A 175 22.51 -3.08 -4.99
N ALA A 176 22.74 -3.72 -6.15
CA ALA A 176 23.94 -4.53 -6.35
C ALA A 176 25.22 -3.68 -6.31
N GLU A 177 25.19 -2.44 -6.82
CA GLU A 177 26.33 -1.53 -6.76
C GLU A 177 26.54 -0.96 -5.35
N THR A 178 25.48 -0.56 -4.66
CA THR A 178 25.61 -0.04 -3.28
C THR A 178 26.13 -1.09 -2.31
N LEU A 179 25.77 -2.37 -2.53
CA LEU A 179 26.20 -3.49 -1.71
C LEU A 179 27.40 -4.23 -2.30
N ARG A 180 28.12 -3.66 -3.26
CA ARG A 180 29.23 -4.33 -3.97
C ARG A 180 30.31 -4.88 -3.03
N SER A 181 30.61 -4.17 -1.94
CA SER A 181 31.57 -4.60 -0.91
C SER A 181 31.03 -5.67 0.05
N LYS A 182 29.71 -5.92 0.07
CA LYS A 182 29.01 -6.84 0.96
C LYS A 182 28.43 -8.06 0.24
N ILE A 183 28.69 -8.21 -1.07
CA ILE A 183 28.23 -9.36 -1.86
C ILE A 183 28.76 -10.66 -1.25
N GLY A 184 27.90 -11.67 -1.15
CA GLY A 184 28.23 -12.98 -0.58
C GLY A 184 28.15 -13.04 0.95
N THR A 185 27.72 -11.96 1.61
CA THR A 185 27.45 -11.93 3.06
C THR A 185 25.96 -12.07 3.35
N GLU A 186 25.61 -12.21 4.63
CA GLU A 186 24.22 -12.24 5.10
C GLU A 186 23.55 -10.85 5.11
N TYR A 187 24.36 -9.78 5.03
CA TYR A 187 23.92 -8.38 5.02
C TYR A 187 23.29 -7.94 3.69
N VAL A 188 23.36 -8.77 2.65
CA VAL A 188 22.54 -8.58 1.46
C VAL A 188 21.09 -8.87 1.85
N PRO A 189 20.15 -7.93 1.60
CA PRO A 189 18.78 -8.09 2.06
C PRO A 189 18.07 -9.26 1.38
N MET A 190 17.00 -9.75 2.01
CA MET A 190 16.13 -10.74 1.37
C MET A 190 15.35 -10.06 0.24
N PRO A 191 15.24 -10.67 -0.96
CA PRO A 191 14.52 -10.07 -2.09
C PRO A 191 13.10 -9.63 -1.76
N ALA A 192 12.32 -10.46 -1.05
CA ALA A 192 10.96 -10.10 -0.66
C ALA A 192 10.91 -8.95 0.37
N SER A 193 11.87 -8.88 1.29
CA SER A 193 11.95 -7.80 2.27
C SER A 193 12.40 -6.49 1.61
N TRP A 194 13.36 -6.58 0.68
CA TRP A 194 13.84 -5.43 -0.09
C TRP A 194 12.74 -4.85 -0.99
N LEU A 195 11.94 -5.68 -1.67
CA LEU A 195 10.80 -5.19 -2.45
C LEU A 195 9.69 -4.52 -1.60
N ASN A 196 9.71 -4.67 -0.27
CA ASN A 196 8.82 -3.94 0.65
C ASN A 196 9.56 -2.80 1.40
N SER A 197 10.83 -2.54 1.09
CA SER A 197 11.63 -1.54 1.79
C SER A 197 11.41 -0.12 1.24
N GLU A 198 11.67 0.86 2.10
CA GLU A 198 11.72 2.27 1.70
C GLU A 198 12.82 2.49 0.66
N ASP A 199 13.99 1.86 0.80
CA ASP A 199 15.08 1.91 -0.20
C ASP A 199 14.63 1.53 -1.61
N PHE A 200 13.86 0.44 -1.76
CA PHE A 200 13.29 0.06 -3.06
C PHE A 200 12.31 1.12 -3.57
N THR A 201 11.45 1.62 -2.68
CA THR A 201 10.43 2.62 -3.02
C THR A 201 11.09 3.91 -3.49
N GLU A 202 12.08 4.42 -2.78
CA GLU A 202 12.84 5.61 -3.16
C GLU A 202 13.56 5.44 -4.50
N ILE A 203 14.22 4.30 -4.72
CA ILE A 203 14.95 4.06 -5.98
C ILE A 203 13.99 3.84 -7.14
N ALA A 204 12.87 3.13 -6.94
CA ALA A 204 11.85 2.92 -7.96
C ALA A 204 11.13 4.23 -8.30
N VAL A 205 10.83 5.06 -7.30
CA VAL A 205 10.29 6.42 -7.48
C VAL A 205 11.33 7.31 -8.15
N ALA A 206 12.61 7.27 -7.80
CA ALA A 206 13.64 8.06 -8.49
C ALA A 206 13.86 7.62 -9.94
N ALA A 207 13.73 6.33 -10.24
CA ALA A 207 13.84 5.78 -11.59
C ALA A 207 12.66 6.15 -12.49
N PHE A 208 11.51 6.50 -11.91
CA PHE A 208 10.27 6.82 -12.63
C PHE A 208 9.69 8.20 -12.30
N ALA A 209 10.36 8.96 -11.44
CA ALA A 209 10.14 10.38 -11.31
C ALA A 209 10.24 10.89 -12.74
N PRO A 210 9.19 11.56 -13.26
CA PRO A 210 9.36 12.28 -14.51
C PRO A 210 10.56 13.15 -14.25
N ALA A 211 11.69 12.87 -14.92
CA ALA A 211 12.91 13.65 -14.79
C ALA A 211 12.41 15.08 -14.80
N GLU A 212 12.54 15.81 -13.68
CA GLU A 212 11.91 17.13 -13.53
C GLU A 212 12.34 17.89 -14.76
N LEU A 213 11.44 17.96 -15.75
CA LEU A 213 11.71 18.74 -16.92
C LEU A 213 11.72 20.12 -16.30
N PRO A 214 12.85 20.86 -16.37
CA PRO A 214 12.88 22.20 -15.84
C PRO A 214 11.68 22.89 -16.46
N GLY A 215 10.69 23.24 -15.62
CA GLY A 215 9.40 23.73 -16.10
C GLY A 215 9.65 24.78 -17.16
N PHE A 216 8.82 24.85 -18.20
CA PHE A 216 9.02 25.80 -19.27
C PHE A 216 9.13 27.20 -18.68
N TYR A 217 10.31 27.83 -18.81
CA TYR A 217 10.53 29.16 -18.29
C TYR A 217 9.78 30.15 -19.17
N VAL A 218 8.68 30.68 -18.63
CA VAL A 218 7.87 31.69 -19.31
C VAL A 218 8.49 33.05 -19.03
N LYS A 219 9.01 33.69 -20.08
CA LYS A 219 9.70 34.99 -19.99
C LYS A 219 8.71 36.11 -19.66
N PHE A 220 9.18 37.10 -18.91
CA PHE A 220 8.42 38.32 -18.68
C PHE A 220 7.98 39.00 -19.98
N GLY A 221 6.70 39.37 -20.09
CA GLY A 221 6.11 40.04 -21.25
C GLY A 221 5.93 39.17 -22.49
N SER A 222 5.90 37.84 -22.32
CA SER A 222 5.54 36.91 -23.40
C SER A 222 4.03 36.63 -23.42
N GLU A 223 3.47 36.29 -24.58
CA GLU A 223 2.06 35.90 -24.71
C GLU A 223 1.74 34.69 -23.82
N GLU A 224 2.71 33.78 -23.68
CA GLU A 224 2.63 32.66 -22.76
C GLU A 224 2.44 33.12 -21.30
N GLN A 225 3.08 34.22 -20.89
CA GLN A 225 2.92 34.76 -19.54
C GLN A 225 1.53 35.34 -19.31
N ASP A 226 1.06 36.13 -20.26
CA ASP A 226 -0.25 36.77 -20.18
C ASP A 226 -1.37 35.72 -20.16
N ALA A 227 -1.23 34.65 -20.94
CA ALA A 227 -2.15 33.52 -20.92
C ALA A 227 -2.18 32.83 -19.55
N TRP A 228 -1.03 32.54 -18.96
CA TRP A 228 -0.93 31.90 -17.64
C TRP A 228 -1.44 32.80 -16.50
N ASP A 229 -1.20 34.12 -16.57
CA ASP A 229 -1.72 35.07 -15.59
C ASP A 229 -3.22 35.26 -15.72
N ALA A 230 -3.77 35.31 -16.93
CA ALA A 230 -5.22 35.35 -17.15
C ALA A 230 -5.88 34.09 -16.60
N TYR A 231 -5.28 32.91 -16.85
CA TYR A 231 -5.75 31.63 -16.32
C TYR A 231 -5.78 31.61 -14.79
N ARG A 232 -4.69 32.02 -14.14
CA ARG A 232 -4.63 32.04 -12.67
C ARG A 232 -5.51 33.11 -12.06
N LYS A 233 -5.59 34.30 -12.67
CA LYS A 233 -6.49 35.38 -12.23
C LYS A 233 -7.96 34.95 -12.31
N ALA A 234 -8.35 34.21 -13.34
CA ALA A 234 -9.70 33.66 -13.45
C ALA A 234 -10.04 32.64 -12.36
N ARG A 235 -9.06 31.86 -11.87
CA ARG A 235 -9.26 30.80 -10.86
C ARG A 235 -9.05 31.27 -9.42
N GLU A 236 -8.01 32.05 -9.17
CA GLU A 236 -7.48 32.37 -7.84
C GLU A 236 -7.42 33.89 -7.58
N GLY A 237 -7.82 34.72 -8.54
CA GLY A 237 -7.86 36.18 -8.41
C GLY A 237 -6.48 36.86 -8.35
N LYS A 238 -5.38 36.11 -8.49
CA LYS A 238 -3.99 36.60 -8.40
C LYS A 238 -3.12 36.05 -9.54
N PRO A 239 -2.14 36.80 -10.06
CA PRO A 239 -1.18 36.32 -11.06
C PRO A 239 -0.13 35.39 -10.44
N TYR A 240 0.70 34.74 -11.27
CA TYR A 240 1.83 33.95 -10.77
C TYR A 240 2.90 34.84 -10.10
N PRO A 241 3.64 34.33 -9.09
CA PRO A 241 4.77 35.06 -8.54
C PRO A 241 5.82 35.30 -9.63
N ARG A 242 6.64 36.34 -9.45
CA ARG A 242 7.69 36.70 -10.41
C ARG A 242 9.06 36.45 -9.82
N ASP A 243 9.99 35.97 -10.62
CA ASP A 243 11.41 35.94 -10.27
C ASP A 243 12.09 37.30 -10.50
N GLY A 244 13.39 37.40 -10.23
CA GLY A 244 14.17 38.63 -10.44
C GLY A 244 14.29 39.08 -11.91
N LYS A 245 13.92 38.22 -12.88
CA LYS A 245 13.85 38.53 -14.31
C LYS A 245 12.40 38.75 -14.79
N GLY A 246 11.45 38.76 -13.86
CA GLY A 246 10.02 38.93 -14.11
C GLY A 246 9.32 37.68 -14.69
N GLY A 247 10.02 36.55 -14.88
CA GLY A 247 9.46 35.32 -15.42
C GLY A 247 9.00 34.34 -14.34
N TRP A 248 8.46 33.20 -14.76
CA TRP A 248 8.09 32.10 -13.86
C TRP A 248 8.15 30.75 -14.59
N HIS A 249 8.46 29.68 -13.87
CA HIS A 249 8.46 28.33 -14.43
C HIS A 249 7.05 27.74 -14.41
N GLN A 250 6.58 27.29 -15.57
CA GLN A 250 5.26 26.68 -15.74
C GLN A 250 5.37 25.22 -16.19
N PRO A 251 4.37 24.36 -15.89
CA PRO A 251 4.39 22.95 -16.27
C PRO A 251 4.27 22.73 -17.79
N SER A 252 3.81 23.73 -18.55
CA SER A 252 3.67 23.69 -20.00
C SER A 252 3.77 25.10 -20.62
N ARG A 253 3.96 25.17 -21.94
CA ARG A 253 4.02 26.43 -22.70
C ARG A 253 2.73 27.26 -22.57
N TRP A 254 1.58 26.60 -22.64
CA TRP A 254 0.25 27.23 -22.54
C TRP A 254 -0.56 26.63 -21.38
N PRO A 255 -1.49 27.40 -20.77
CA PRO A 255 -2.37 26.88 -19.73
C PRO A 255 -3.38 25.87 -20.28
N PRO A 256 -3.89 24.95 -19.44
CA PRO A 256 -4.89 23.97 -19.87
C PRO A 256 -6.11 24.61 -20.53
N GLY A 257 -6.44 24.14 -21.75
CA GLY A 257 -7.59 24.61 -22.53
C GLY A 257 -7.34 25.87 -23.38
N TYR A 258 -6.17 26.49 -23.30
CA TYR A 258 -5.84 27.69 -24.09
C TYR A 258 -5.79 27.41 -25.60
N GLU A 259 -5.14 26.31 -26.00
CA GLU A 259 -5.06 25.91 -27.43
C GLU A 259 -6.45 25.57 -28.00
N SER A 260 -7.31 24.91 -27.22
CA SER A 260 -8.70 24.63 -27.63
C SER A 260 -9.52 25.90 -27.83
N ASN A 261 -9.30 26.92 -27.00
CA ASN A 261 -9.96 28.21 -27.14
C ASN A 261 -9.46 28.96 -28.38
N ILE A 262 -8.15 28.94 -28.66
CA ILE A 262 -7.59 29.51 -29.89
C ILE A 262 -8.18 28.82 -31.12
N ILE A 263 -8.24 27.48 -31.13
CA ILE A 263 -8.80 26.73 -32.25
C ILE A 263 -10.29 27.06 -32.43
N ALA A 264 -11.06 27.16 -31.35
CA ALA A 264 -12.47 27.55 -31.40
C ALA A 264 -12.67 28.99 -31.91
N ASP A 265 -11.80 29.92 -31.51
CA ASP A 265 -11.86 31.32 -31.95
C ASP A 265 -11.43 31.48 -33.42
N VAL A 266 -10.40 30.74 -33.87
CA VAL A 266 -10.01 30.65 -35.28
C VAL A 266 -11.13 30.01 -36.10
N GLN A 267 -11.75 28.93 -35.61
CA GLN A 267 -12.89 28.30 -36.29
C GLN A 267 -14.06 29.27 -36.43
N LYS A 268 -14.44 30.01 -35.38
CA LYS A 268 -15.48 31.05 -35.43
C LYS A 268 -15.16 32.15 -36.45
N LEU A 269 -13.90 32.58 -36.54
CA LEU A 269 -13.47 33.58 -37.52
C LEU A 269 -13.52 33.03 -38.96
N THR A 270 -13.22 31.75 -39.16
CA THR A 270 -13.30 31.11 -40.49
C THR A 270 -14.73 30.73 -40.90
N SER A 271 -15.63 30.44 -39.94
CA SER A 271 -17.04 30.11 -40.21
C SER A 271 -17.94 31.35 -40.31
N GLY A 272 -17.42 32.54 -40.00
CA GLY A 272 -18.12 33.83 -40.10
C GLY A 272 -17.95 34.55 -41.45
N ALA A 273 -17.30 33.91 -42.43
CA ALA A 273 -17.15 34.43 -43.79
C ALA A 273 -17.88 33.52 -44.79
N SER A 274 -19.20 33.58 -44.81
CA SER A 274 -20.07 33.16 -45.93
C SER A 274 -21.38 33.93 -45.86
#